data_AF-A0A3D1HXE0-F1
#
_entry.id   AF-A0A3D1HXE0-F1
#
_cell.length_a   1.000
_cell.length_b   1.000
_cell.length_c   1.000
_cell.angle_alpha   90.00
_cell.angle_beta   90.00
_cell.angle_gamma   90.00
#
_symmetry.space_group_name_H-M   'P 1'
#
loop_
_entity.id
_entity.type
_entity.pdbx_description
1 polymer ?
#
loop_
_entity_poly.entity_id
_entity_poly.type
_entity_poly.pdbx_seq_one_letter_code
_entity_poly.pdbx_strand_id
1 'polypeptide(L)'
;MKRKSFCFLILFIISLTAFFCSCSGGNAESSVEKSASESAKETPFDIIGELTGPAKENISHFLNGDITEIKITDYCVDSGDPPEYVLSDGAKIKEFANLLSQESWSAEDDDVYTAEKFISTKFELKNKQDTVAVINLTTWMVDAYGVAEISGGSRTASFRISERTYFDLRALPTGKYYLHKSDFKKPDKEISLKLQNKMLYGLNEDEKSGVCGKLRQAHYCLESLLLENVSFLKTPNGAGWDLAVTGFSENVIRGNFSFGGVLKLLESICSNLKDRDTKKAFEKMHNDLQSACDKRDLKGVFKVHEYIHDYDYFSVNYPPVYELAPADWGGIDVYCGRLPKI
;
A
#
# COMPACT_ATOMS: atom_id res chain seq x y z
N MET A 1 -62.22 16.53 -13.72
CA MET A 1 -60.95 15.79 -13.90
C MET A 1 -59.71 16.71 -13.96
N LYS A 2 -59.53 17.69 -13.05
CA LYS A 2 -58.33 18.57 -13.04
C LYS A 2 -57.73 18.85 -11.64
N ARG A 3 -58.19 18.16 -10.60
CA ARG A 3 -57.64 18.29 -9.22
C ARG A 3 -56.85 17.07 -8.73
N LYS A 4 -57.10 15.87 -9.28
CA LYS A 4 -56.35 14.65 -8.89
C LYS A 4 -54.95 14.58 -9.52
N SER A 5 -54.74 15.10 -10.73
CA SER A 5 -53.41 15.11 -11.38
C SER A 5 -52.44 16.12 -10.78
N PHE A 6 -52.91 17.17 -10.11
CA PHE A 6 -52.05 18.18 -9.48
C PHE A 6 -51.47 17.69 -8.15
N CYS A 7 -52.23 16.87 -7.40
CA CYS A 7 -51.74 16.24 -6.16
C CYS A 7 -50.66 15.19 -6.43
N PHE A 8 -50.75 14.44 -7.54
CA PHE A 8 -49.71 13.47 -7.93
C PHE A 8 -48.41 14.15 -8.38
N LEU A 9 -48.49 15.31 -9.03
CA LEU A 9 -47.30 16.07 -9.43
C LEU A 9 -46.54 16.65 -8.22
N ILE A 10 -47.27 17.14 -7.21
CA ILE A 10 -46.65 17.68 -5.98
C ILE A 10 -46.04 16.55 -5.13
N LEU A 11 -46.69 15.39 -5.02
CA LEU A 11 -46.13 14.22 -4.33
C LEU A 11 -44.87 13.67 -5.03
N PHE A 12 -44.81 13.73 -6.36
CA PHE A 12 -43.62 13.31 -7.13
C PHE A 12 -42.44 14.28 -6.96
N ILE A 13 -42.71 15.59 -6.83
CA ILE A 13 -41.67 16.60 -6.58
C ILE A 13 -41.14 16.51 -5.14
N ILE A 14 -42.00 16.21 -4.16
CA ILE A 14 -41.60 16.03 -2.76
C ILE A 14 -40.81 14.72 -2.56
N SER A 15 -41.09 13.65 -3.32
CA SER A 15 -40.27 12.43 -3.28
C SER A 15 -38.91 12.60 -3.97
N LEU A 16 -38.80 13.43 -5.02
CA LEU A 16 -37.52 13.75 -5.63
C LEU A 16 -36.64 14.61 -4.72
N THR A 17 -37.18 15.61 -4.03
CA THR A 17 -36.38 16.43 -3.10
C THR A 17 -35.98 15.68 -1.83
N ALA A 18 -36.75 14.69 -1.37
CA ALA A 18 -36.33 13.78 -0.30
C ALA A 18 -35.20 12.82 -0.74
N PHE A 19 -35.12 12.47 -2.03
CA PHE A 19 -34.02 11.67 -2.58
C PHE A 19 -32.74 12.50 -2.77
N PHE A 20 -32.85 13.80 -3.08
CA PHE A 20 -31.71 14.71 -3.20
C PHE A 20 -31.23 15.33 -1.88
N CYS A 21 -32.02 15.25 -0.79
CA CYS A 21 -31.63 15.75 0.55
C CYS A 21 -31.28 14.65 1.57
N SER A 22 -31.14 13.38 1.16
CA SER A 22 -30.66 12.28 2.05
C SER A 22 -29.30 11.69 1.63
N CYS A 23 -28.58 12.36 0.72
CA CYS A 23 -27.22 11.98 0.31
C CYS A 23 -26.18 13.07 0.63
N SER A 24 -26.36 13.84 1.71
CA SER A 24 -25.32 14.71 2.27
C SER A 24 -25.00 14.26 3.69
N GLY A 25 -24.05 13.33 3.80
CA GLY A 25 -23.60 12.80 5.08
C GLY A 25 -22.38 11.88 4.92
N GLY A 26 -21.21 12.48 4.71
CA GLY A 26 -19.88 11.96 5.07
C GLY A 26 -19.46 10.60 4.50
N ASN A 27 -18.63 10.61 3.46
CA ASN A 27 -17.24 10.13 3.52
C ASN A 27 -16.59 10.26 2.14
N ALA A 28 -15.36 10.75 2.13
CA ALA A 28 -14.55 11.01 0.95
C ALA A 28 -14.19 9.69 0.24
N GLU A 29 -14.89 9.38 -0.85
CA GLU A 29 -14.42 8.48 -1.89
C GLU A 29 -13.82 9.32 -3.03
N SER A 30 -12.58 8.97 -3.40
CA SER A 30 -11.83 9.59 -4.48
C SER A 30 -12.50 9.32 -5.82
N SER A 31 -13.17 10.34 -6.36
CA SER A 31 -13.68 10.38 -7.72
C SER A 31 -12.51 10.51 -8.71
N VAL A 32 -12.22 9.42 -9.43
CA VAL A 32 -11.55 9.52 -10.74
C VAL A 32 -12.62 9.96 -11.73
N GLU A 33 -12.76 11.27 -11.94
CA GLU A 33 -13.61 11.82 -12.99
C GLU A 33 -12.82 12.05 -14.28
N LYS A 34 -13.43 11.63 -15.39
CA LYS A 34 -12.92 11.77 -16.76
C LYS A 34 -13.48 13.09 -17.34
N SER A 35 -12.56 14.03 -17.60
CA SER A 35 -12.61 15.19 -18.51
C SER A 35 -13.67 16.30 -18.34
N ALA A 36 -13.20 17.54 -18.12
CA ALA A 36 -13.33 18.66 -19.06
C ALA A 36 -12.42 19.82 -18.61
N SER A 37 -11.72 20.44 -19.56
CA SER A 37 -10.68 21.45 -19.38
C SER A 37 -11.21 22.81 -18.90
N GLU A 38 -10.66 23.29 -17.79
CA GLU A 38 -10.33 24.70 -17.61
C GLU A 38 -8.82 24.77 -17.43
N SER A 39 -8.12 25.43 -18.36
CA SER A 39 -6.67 25.60 -18.30
C SER A 39 -6.32 26.55 -17.15
N ALA A 40 -6.17 26.01 -15.94
CA ALA A 40 -5.34 26.63 -14.93
C ALA A 40 -3.97 26.87 -15.59
N LYS A 41 -3.46 28.11 -15.55
CA LYS A 41 -2.13 28.42 -16.09
C LYS A 41 -1.11 27.49 -15.43
N GLU A 42 -0.62 26.51 -16.18
CA GLU A 42 0.52 25.67 -15.82
C GLU A 42 1.68 26.61 -15.53
N THR A 43 1.91 26.86 -14.25
CA THR A 43 3.07 27.63 -13.82
C THR A 43 4.18 26.60 -13.68
N PRO A 44 5.24 26.68 -14.50
CA PRO A 44 6.33 25.72 -14.41
C PRO A 44 6.90 25.69 -13.00
N PHE A 45 7.19 24.49 -12.51
CA PHE A 45 7.75 24.24 -11.21
C PHE A 45 9.28 24.15 -11.31
N ASP A 46 10.00 24.95 -10.52
CA ASP A 46 11.46 24.91 -10.45
C ASP A 46 11.94 23.69 -9.66
N ILE A 47 12.14 22.56 -10.34
CA ILE A 47 12.57 21.32 -9.69
C ILE A 47 14.00 21.42 -9.14
N ILE A 48 14.89 22.18 -9.80
CA ILE A 48 16.28 22.33 -9.40
C ILE A 48 16.38 23.19 -8.13
N GLY A 49 15.52 24.19 -8.00
CA GLY A 49 15.42 25.05 -6.83
C GLY A 49 15.13 24.29 -5.53
N GLU A 50 14.39 23.19 -5.60
CA GLU A 50 14.02 22.35 -4.44
C GLU A 50 15.09 21.30 -4.07
N LEU A 51 16.05 21.03 -4.96
CA LEU A 51 17.14 20.11 -4.64
C LEU A 51 18.13 20.73 -3.66
N THR A 52 18.56 19.94 -2.68
CA THR A 52 19.55 20.29 -1.67
C THR A 52 20.58 19.17 -1.49
N GLY A 53 21.71 19.49 -0.85
CA GLY A 53 22.73 18.49 -0.49
C GLY A 53 23.31 17.73 -1.71
N PRO A 54 23.68 16.44 -1.52
CA PRO A 54 24.28 15.62 -2.57
C PRO A 54 23.44 15.53 -3.85
N ALA A 55 22.10 15.49 -3.74
CA ALA A 55 21.22 15.46 -4.90
C ALA A 55 21.41 16.69 -5.80
N LYS A 56 21.54 17.89 -5.22
CA LYS A 56 21.76 19.11 -6.01
C LYS A 56 23.06 19.04 -6.80
N GLU A 57 24.12 18.50 -6.22
CA GLU A 57 25.43 18.40 -6.86
C GLU A 57 25.43 17.30 -7.95
N ASN A 58 24.85 16.15 -7.61
CA ASN A 58 24.97 14.94 -8.41
C ASN A 58 23.99 14.88 -9.58
N ILE A 59 22.77 15.43 -9.45
CA ILE A 59 21.73 15.23 -10.47
C ILE A 59 21.15 16.50 -11.11
N SER A 60 21.36 17.70 -10.53
CA SER A 60 20.73 18.93 -11.07
C SER A 60 21.07 19.20 -12.53
N HIS A 61 22.25 18.78 -12.98
CA HIS A 61 22.75 19.01 -14.32
C HIS A 61 22.16 18.10 -15.40
N PHE A 62 21.36 17.10 -15.02
CA PHE A 62 20.51 16.33 -15.94
C PHE A 62 19.09 16.92 -16.02
N LEU A 63 18.70 17.75 -15.06
CA LEU A 63 17.36 18.29 -14.99
C LEU A 63 17.29 19.65 -15.69
N ASN A 64 16.10 19.97 -16.20
CA ASN A 64 15.76 21.33 -16.60
C ASN A 64 14.91 21.95 -15.48
N GLY A 65 15.16 23.22 -15.15
CA GLY A 65 14.52 23.89 -14.02
C GLY A 65 13.01 23.89 -14.11
N ASP A 66 12.45 24.21 -15.28
CA ASP A 66 11.00 24.40 -15.46
C ASP A 66 10.28 23.10 -15.86
N ILE A 67 9.54 22.51 -14.93
CA ILE A 67 8.71 21.31 -15.15
C ILE A 67 7.22 21.65 -15.06
N THR A 68 6.43 21.33 -16.08
CA THR A 68 4.96 21.51 -16.08
C THR A 68 4.22 20.21 -15.72
N GLU A 69 4.76 19.06 -16.12
CA GLU A 69 4.20 17.76 -15.80
C GLU A 69 5.27 16.68 -15.67
N ILE A 70 4.96 15.62 -14.92
CA ILE A 70 5.72 14.38 -14.88
C ILE A 70 4.79 13.26 -15.35
N LYS A 71 5.10 12.67 -16.50
CA LYS A 71 4.42 11.45 -16.96
C LYS A 71 5.12 10.24 -16.36
N ILE A 72 4.34 9.33 -15.78
CA ILE A 72 4.85 8.13 -15.10
C ILE A 72 4.28 6.90 -15.78
N THR A 73 5.13 5.95 -16.14
CA THR A 73 4.75 4.66 -16.72
C THR A 73 5.24 3.54 -15.82
N ASP A 74 4.34 2.68 -15.34
CA ASP A 74 4.67 1.53 -14.49
C ASP A 74 4.70 0.25 -15.33
N TYR A 75 5.88 -0.34 -15.46
CA TYR A 75 6.13 -1.52 -16.29
C TYR A 75 6.00 -2.83 -15.52
N CYS A 76 5.75 -2.80 -14.20
CA CYS A 76 5.53 -4.00 -13.39
C CYS A 76 4.11 -4.56 -13.54
N VAL A 77 3.67 -4.80 -14.78
CA VAL A 77 2.37 -5.36 -15.11
C VAL A 77 2.48 -6.53 -16.08
N ASP A 78 1.58 -7.50 -15.94
CA ASP A 78 1.53 -8.66 -16.85
C ASP A 78 0.94 -8.28 -18.21
N SER A 79 0.23 -7.15 -18.29
CA SER A 79 -0.35 -6.64 -19.53
C SER A 79 0.70 -5.96 -20.40
N GLY A 80 0.65 -6.22 -21.71
CA GLY A 80 1.51 -5.51 -22.68
C GLY A 80 1.29 -3.99 -22.76
N ASP A 81 0.26 -3.47 -22.09
CA ASP A 81 -0.05 -2.06 -21.97
C ASP A 81 0.24 -1.57 -20.53
N PRO A 82 1.36 -0.89 -20.29
CA PRO A 82 1.71 -0.38 -18.96
C PRO A 82 0.82 0.81 -18.56
N PRO A 83 0.29 0.85 -17.32
CA PRO A 83 -0.50 1.99 -16.86
C PRO A 83 0.34 3.27 -16.82
N GLU A 84 -0.30 4.38 -17.21
CA GLU A 84 0.29 5.71 -17.23
C GLU A 84 -0.42 6.66 -16.27
N TYR A 85 0.36 7.50 -15.60
CA TYR A 85 -0.10 8.53 -14.67
C TYR A 85 0.52 9.87 -15.04
N VAL A 86 -0.17 10.97 -14.73
CA VAL A 86 0.33 12.33 -14.98
C VAL A 86 0.26 13.12 -13.69
N LEU A 87 1.40 13.68 -13.28
CA LEU A 87 1.50 14.63 -12.18
C LEU A 87 1.70 16.03 -12.75
N SER A 88 0.67 16.87 -12.68
CA SER A 88 0.71 18.28 -13.11
C SER A 88 0.44 19.25 -11.95
N ASP A 89 0.09 18.75 -10.77
CA ASP A 89 -0.06 19.55 -9.55
C ASP A 89 1.32 19.90 -8.97
N GLY A 90 1.57 21.19 -8.75
CA GLY A 90 2.83 21.68 -8.20
C GLY A 90 3.17 21.09 -6.83
N ALA A 91 2.17 20.76 -5.99
CA ALA A 91 2.43 20.11 -4.71
C ALA A 91 2.95 18.66 -4.88
N LYS A 92 2.44 17.94 -5.88
CA LYS A 92 2.91 16.59 -6.23
C LYS A 92 4.29 16.59 -6.90
N ILE A 93 4.57 17.58 -7.75
CA ILE A 93 5.89 17.77 -8.33
C ILE A 93 6.90 18.14 -7.22
N LYS A 94 6.49 18.94 -6.23
CA LYS A 94 7.32 19.22 -5.04
C LYS A 94 7.58 17.98 -4.20
N GLU A 95 6.57 17.12 -4.00
CA GLU A 95 6.73 15.84 -3.30
C GLU A 95 7.77 14.95 -4.01
N PHE A 96 7.69 14.85 -5.34
CA PHE A 96 8.70 14.18 -6.16
C PHE A 96 10.11 14.79 -5.97
N ALA A 97 10.24 16.12 -6.08
CA ALA A 97 11.51 16.81 -5.91
C ALA A 97 12.13 16.57 -4.52
N ASN A 98 11.30 16.56 -3.47
CA ASN A 98 11.74 16.26 -2.11
C ASN A 98 12.29 14.83 -1.96
N LEU A 99 11.68 13.84 -2.62
CA LEU A 99 12.19 12.47 -2.63
C LEU A 99 13.56 12.40 -3.30
N LEU A 100 13.73 13.07 -4.45
CA LEU A 100 15.04 13.16 -5.10
C LEU A 100 16.06 13.88 -4.21
N SER A 101 15.65 14.95 -3.52
CA SER A 101 16.55 15.76 -2.70
C SER A 101 17.07 15.04 -1.45
N GLN A 102 16.32 14.08 -0.90
CA GLN A 102 16.70 13.35 0.31
C GLN A 102 17.64 12.17 0.03
N GLU A 103 17.78 11.80 -1.24
CA GLU A 103 18.60 10.68 -1.66
C GLU A 103 20.08 11.07 -1.80
N SER A 104 20.95 10.09 -1.56
CA SER A 104 22.40 10.26 -1.58
C SER A 104 22.99 10.30 -3.00
N TRP A 105 22.33 9.66 -3.97
CA TRP A 105 22.78 9.53 -5.36
C TRP A 105 24.22 9.04 -5.46
N SER A 106 24.52 7.92 -4.81
CA SER A 106 25.83 7.27 -4.91
C SER A 106 26.05 6.66 -6.29
N ALA A 107 27.31 6.64 -6.75
CA ALA A 107 27.68 5.92 -7.97
C ALA A 107 27.24 4.45 -7.88
N GLU A 108 26.87 3.88 -9.01
CA GLU A 108 26.60 2.45 -9.10
C GLU A 108 27.90 1.65 -8.86
N ASP A 109 27.82 0.57 -8.08
CA ASP A 109 28.97 -0.29 -7.81
C ASP A 109 29.30 -1.13 -9.06
N ASP A 110 30.57 -1.17 -9.47
CA ASP A 110 31.04 -1.94 -10.64
C ASP A 110 30.84 -3.47 -10.51
N ASP A 111 30.62 -3.97 -9.28
CA ASP A 111 30.62 -5.40 -8.95
C ASP A 111 29.26 -6.11 -9.07
N VAL A 112 28.20 -5.40 -9.45
CA VAL A 112 26.90 -6.01 -9.65
C VAL A 112 26.81 -6.43 -11.12
N TYR A 113 27.32 -7.62 -11.46
CA TYR A 113 27.27 -8.18 -12.81
C TYR A 113 26.61 -9.56 -12.76
N THR A 114 25.44 -9.67 -13.41
CA THR A 114 24.97 -10.82 -14.26
C THR A 114 23.45 -10.93 -14.34
N ALA A 115 22.68 -10.28 -13.46
CA ALA A 115 21.23 -10.30 -13.58
C ALA A 115 20.74 -9.28 -14.62
N GLU A 116 19.73 -9.67 -15.41
CA GLU A 116 19.07 -8.75 -16.33
C GLU A 116 18.39 -7.63 -15.52
N LYS A 117 18.79 -6.38 -15.80
CA LYS A 117 18.10 -5.19 -15.30
C LYS A 117 16.83 -4.98 -16.11
N PHE A 118 15.74 -4.68 -15.45
CA PHE A 118 14.53 -4.20 -16.12
C PHE A 118 14.08 -2.86 -15.53
N ILE A 119 13.47 -2.03 -16.38
CA ILE A 119 12.84 -0.79 -15.97
C ILE A 119 11.53 -1.16 -15.30
N SER A 120 11.39 -0.85 -14.02
CA SER A 120 10.15 -1.04 -13.28
C SER A 120 9.22 0.15 -13.45
N THR A 121 9.76 1.37 -13.45
CA THR A 121 8.97 2.59 -13.57
C THR A 121 9.78 3.67 -14.29
N LYS A 122 9.14 4.39 -15.21
CA LYS A 122 9.74 5.50 -15.95
C LYS A 122 9.05 6.81 -15.60
N PHE A 123 9.84 7.84 -15.34
CA PHE A 123 9.40 9.21 -15.09
C PHE A 123 9.90 10.11 -16.22
N GLU A 124 8.99 10.65 -17.02
CA GLU A 124 9.28 11.63 -18.07
C GLU A 124 8.92 13.01 -17.54
N LEU A 125 9.95 13.81 -17.21
CA LEU A 125 9.81 15.18 -16.76
C LEU A 125 9.63 16.05 -18.00
N LYS A 126 8.54 16.81 -18.06
CA LYS A 126 8.20 17.62 -19.22
C LYS A 126 8.16 19.11 -18.92
N ASN A 127 8.56 19.88 -19.92
CA ASN A 127 8.26 21.30 -20.04
C ASN A 127 7.29 21.45 -21.21
N LYS A 128 6.02 21.65 -20.89
CA LYS A 128 4.90 21.57 -21.83
C LYS A 128 4.90 20.23 -22.56
N GLN A 129 5.05 20.22 -23.88
CA GLN A 129 5.04 19.00 -24.70
C GLN A 129 6.41 18.30 -24.77
N ASP A 130 7.49 18.99 -24.39
CA ASP A 130 8.84 18.47 -24.55
C ASP A 130 9.27 17.69 -23.30
N THR A 131 9.69 16.44 -23.49
CA THR A 131 10.38 15.68 -22.44
C THR A 131 11.80 16.23 -22.29
N VAL A 132 12.09 16.83 -21.14
CA VAL A 132 13.36 17.51 -20.86
C VAL A 132 14.32 16.65 -20.04
N ALA A 133 13.80 15.69 -19.28
CA ALA A 133 14.58 14.68 -18.60
C ALA A 133 13.76 13.39 -18.41
N VAL A 134 14.45 12.26 -18.28
CA VAL A 134 13.87 10.96 -17.98
C VAL A 134 14.61 10.33 -16.80
N ILE A 135 13.87 9.81 -15.83
CA ILE A 135 14.39 8.96 -14.75
C ILE A 135 13.76 7.58 -14.88
N ASN A 136 14.56 6.55 -15.11
CA ASN A 136 14.15 5.16 -15.05
C ASN A 136 14.52 4.58 -13.70
N LEU A 137 13.55 4.03 -12.98
CA LEU A 137 13.81 3.13 -11.87
C LEU A 137 14.01 1.74 -12.42
N THR A 138 15.15 1.14 -12.08
CA THR A 138 15.49 -0.24 -12.45
C THR A 138 15.65 -1.08 -11.19
N THR A 139 15.26 -2.35 -11.30
CA THR A 139 15.41 -3.34 -10.24
C THR A 139 15.96 -4.64 -10.84
N TRP A 140 16.53 -5.44 -9.96
CA TRP A 140 17.09 -6.74 -10.27
C TRP A 140 16.06 -7.81 -9.89
N MET A 141 16.03 -8.94 -10.59
CA MET A 141 15.06 -10.02 -10.30
C MET A 141 15.22 -10.65 -8.91
N VAL A 142 16.37 -10.49 -8.25
CA VAL A 142 16.72 -11.27 -7.05
C VAL A 142 16.89 -10.41 -5.79
N ASP A 143 17.24 -9.13 -5.92
CA ASP A 143 17.36 -8.21 -4.79
C ASP A 143 16.84 -6.81 -5.20
N ALA A 144 15.95 -6.23 -4.39
CA ALA A 144 15.37 -4.91 -4.64
C ALA A 144 16.36 -3.79 -4.31
N TYR A 145 17.49 -3.74 -5.02
CA TYR A 145 18.35 -2.56 -5.05
C TYR A 145 17.76 -1.56 -6.03
N GLY A 146 17.34 -0.40 -5.53
CA GLY A 146 16.88 0.68 -6.37
C GLY A 146 18.06 1.28 -7.14
N VAL A 147 18.02 1.21 -8.45
CA VAL A 147 18.91 1.98 -9.33
C VAL A 147 18.05 3.01 -10.08
N ALA A 148 18.57 4.22 -10.19
CA ALA A 148 17.96 5.29 -10.95
C ALA A 148 18.87 5.68 -12.11
N GLU A 149 18.42 5.45 -13.34
CA GLU A 149 19.08 5.95 -14.54
C GLU A 149 18.45 7.28 -14.93
N ILE A 150 19.24 8.35 -14.93
CA ILE A 150 18.77 9.69 -15.30
C ILE A 150 19.39 10.10 -16.63
N SER A 151 18.57 10.65 -17.51
CA SER A 151 18.99 11.21 -18.78
C SER A 151 18.36 12.57 -19.03
N GLY A 152 19.15 13.50 -19.57
CA GLY A 152 18.70 14.85 -19.88
C GLY A 152 19.71 15.59 -20.77
N GLY A 153 19.21 16.25 -21.80
CA GLY A 153 20.06 16.78 -22.87
C GLY A 153 20.89 15.66 -23.53
N SER A 154 22.21 15.77 -23.48
CA SER A 154 23.14 14.76 -23.99
C SER A 154 23.81 13.92 -22.89
N ARG A 155 23.32 13.98 -21.65
CA ARG A 155 23.94 13.33 -20.49
C ARG A 155 23.06 12.17 -20.02
N THR A 156 23.71 11.08 -19.63
CA THR A 156 23.08 9.93 -18.98
C THR A 156 23.99 9.43 -17.87
N ALA A 157 23.43 9.04 -16.73
CA ALA A 157 24.15 8.37 -15.65
C ALA A 157 23.23 7.45 -14.85
N SER A 158 23.83 6.47 -14.18
CA SER A 158 23.15 5.53 -13.30
C SER A 158 23.64 5.72 -11.88
N PHE A 159 22.69 5.69 -10.95
CA PHE A 159 22.94 5.91 -9.53
C PHE A 159 22.29 4.81 -8.71
N ARG A 160 22.98 4.38 -7.67
CA ARG A 160 22.37 3.60 -6.60
C ARG A 160 21.54 4.54 -5.73
N ILE A 161 20.30 4.17 -5.47
CA ILE A 161 19.39 4.85 -4.54
C ILE A 161 18.97 3.90 -3.43
N SER A 162 18.49 4.45 -2.31
CA SER A 162 17.97 3.62 -1.23
C SER A 162 16.68 2.91 -1.64
N GLU A 163 16.45 1.71 -1.10
CA GLU A 163 15.21 0.95 -1.26
C GLU A 163 13.98 1.78 -0.87
N ARG A 164 14.09 2.58 0.18
CA ARG A 164 13.04 3.50 0.63
C ARG A 164 12.68 4.52 -0.44
N THR A 165 13.67 5.22 -1.01
CA THR A 165 13.42 6.21 -2.07
C THR A 165 12.82 5.53 -3.31
N TYR A 166 13.32 4.35 -3.68
CA TYR A 166 12.76 3.57 -4.78
C TYR A 166 11.27 3.29 -4.59
N PHE A 167 10.87 2.78 -3.42
CA PHE A 167 9.46 2.48 -3.13
C PHE A 167 8.59 3.72 -2.98
N ASP A 168 9.10 4.79 -2.35
CA ASP A 168 8.36 6.04 -2.20
C ASP A 168 8.13 6.71 -3.58
N LEU A 169 9.13 6.71 -4.48
CA LEU A 169 8.97 7.19 -5.86
C LEU A 169 7.95 6.36 -6.63
N ARG A 170 8.02 5.02 -6.54
CA ARG A 170 7.07 4.13 -7.21
C ARG A 170 5.64 4.27 -6.65
N ALA A 171 5.51 4.60 -5.37
CA ALA A 171 4.21 4.82 -4.73
C ALA A 171 3.60 6.19 -5.01
N LEU A 172 4.38 7.17 -5.49
CA LEU A 172 3.96 8.54 -5.73
C LEU A 172 2.65 8.70 -6.53
N PRO A 173 2.44 8.04 -7.69
CA PRO A 173 1.22 8.23 -8.48
C PRO A 173 -0.05 7.68 -7.82
N THR A 174 0.10 6.76 -6.87
CA THR A 174 -0.99 5.95 -6.33
C THR A 174 -1.17 6.10 -4.81
N GLY A 175 -0.38 6.97 -4.18
CA GLY A 175 -0.43 7.33 -2.76
C GLY A 175 0.18 6.28 -1.83
N LYS A 176 0.77 6.71 -0.72
CA LYS A 176 1.31 5.78 0.29
C LYS A 176 0.18 5.09 1.06
N TYR A 177 0.29 3.78 1.25
CA TYR A 177 -0.56 3.09 2.21
C TYR A 177 0.09 3.15 3.58
N TYR A 178 -0.72 3.39 4.60
CA TYR A 178 -0.29 3.40 5.99
C TYR A 178 -0.88 2.16 6.67
N LEU A 179 -0.02 1.29 7.20
CA LEU A 179 -0.45 0.10 7.95
C LEU A 179 -1.07 0.45 9.29
N HIS A 180 -0.47 1.43 9.99
CA HIS A 180 -0.83 1.78 11.36
C HIS A 180 -1.39 3.20 11.43
N LYS A 181 -2.56 3.43 10.83
CA LYS A 181 -3.27 4.71 10.89
C LYS A 181 -4.67 4.52 11.47
N SER A 182 -4.80 4.77 12.77
CA SER A 182 -6.09 4.73 13.47
C SER A 182 -6.14 5.71 14.63
N ASP A 183 -7.30 6.32 14.82
CA ASP A 183 -7.60 7.21 15.95
C ASP A 183 -8.41 6.49 17.05
N PHE A 184 -8.66 5.18 16.92
CA PHE A 184 -9.40 4.44 17.93
C PHE A 184 -8.60 4.29 19.22
N LYS A 185 -9.28 4.47 20.36
CA LYS A 185 -8.72 4.20 21.67
C LYS A 185 -8.53 2.70 21.86
N LYS A 186 -7.33 2.30 22.28
CA LYS A 186 -7.01 0.91 22.66
C LYS A 186 -8.03 0.35 23.67
N PRO A 187 -8.40 -0.94 23.56
CA PRO A 187 -9.19 -1.59 24.59
C PRO A 187 -8.45 -1.54 25.93
N ASP A 188 -9.21 -1.44 27.01
CA ASP A 188 -8.61 -1.53 28.35
C ASP A 188 -8.17 -2.98 28.65
N LYS A 189 -7.38 -3.13 29.71
CA LYS A 189 -6.88 -4.41 30.19
C LYS A 189 -7.99 -5.42 30.45
N GLU A 190 -9.13 -4.98 30.99
CA GLU A 190 -10.23 -5.88 31.35
C GLU A 190 -10.85 -6.49 30.09
N ILE A 191 -11.11 -5.65 29.07
CA ILE A 191 -11.62 -6.08 27.77
C ILE A 191 -10.63 -7.05 27.11
N SER A 192 -9.34 -6.72 27.06
CA SER A 192 -8.32 -7.58 26.45
C SER A 192 -8.24 -8.95 27.12
N LEU A 193 -8.20 -9.00 28.46
CA LEU A 193 -8.15 -10.27 29.20
C LEU A 193 -9.44 -11.09 29.02
N LYS A 194 -10.60 -10.42 28.95
CA LYS A 194 -11.89 -11.09 28.72
C LYS A 194 -11.95 -11.73 27.34
N LEU A 195 -11.43 -11.05 26.31
CA LEU A 195 -11.27 -11.63 24.98
C LEU A 195 -10.29 -12.79 25.00
N GLN A 196 -9.11 -12.62 25.59
CA GLN A 196 -8.10 -13.68 25.68
C GLN A 196 -8.67 -14.98 26.26
N ASN A 197 -9.40 -14.86 27.38
CA ASN A 197 -10.05 -16.01 28.01
C ASN A 197 -11.11 -16.66 27.12
N LYS A 198 -11.86 -15.88 26.34
CA LYS A 198 -12.84 -16.41 25.37
C LYS A 198 -12.13 -17.11 24.20
N MET A 199 -11.10 -16.47 23.64
CA MET A 199 -10.40 -16.94 22.44
C MET A 199 -9.63 -18.24 22.69
N LEU A 200 -9.02 -18.36 23.88
CA LEU A 200 -8.21 -19.51 24.28
C LEU A 200 -9.00 -20.53 25.12
N TYR A 201 -10.33 -20.39 25.17
CA TYR A 201 -11.19 -21.25 25.97
C TYR A 201 -11.06 -22.72 25.55
N GLY A 202 -10.87 -23.60 26.55
CA GLY A 202 -10.84 -25.05 26.35
C GLY A 202 -9.59 -25.58 25.64
N LEU A 203 -8.59 -24.73 25.40
CA LEU A 203 -7.29 -25.14 24.88
C LEU A 203 -6.36 -25.57 26.03
N ASN A 204 -5.57 -26.62 25.80
CA ASN A 204 -4.43 -26.95 26.66
C ASN A 204 -3.22 -26.04 26.35
N GLU A 205 -2.15 -26.13 27.14
CA GLU A 205 -1.00 -25.23 26.99
C GLU A 205 -0.27 -25.35 25.64
N ASP A 206 -0.16 -26.56 25.08
CA ASP A 206 0.45 -26.76 23.76
C ASP A 206 -0.43 -26.18 22.64
N GLU A 207 -1.76 -26.37 22.74
CA GLU A 207 -2.72 -25.78 21.81
C GLU A 207 -2.71 -24.25 21.89
N LYS A 208 -2.66 -23.67 23.10
CA LYS A 208 -2.55 -22.22 23.32
C LYS A 208 -1.28 -21.69 22.68
N SER A 209 -0.12 -22.27 23.02
CA SER A 209 1.17 -21.88 22.45
C SER A 209 1.14 -21.97 20.91
N GLY A 210 0.54 -23.05 20.39
CA GLY A 210 0.38 -23.26 18.96
C GLY A 210 -0.53 -22.25 18.26
N VAL A 211 -1.59 -21.76 18.90
CA VAL A 211 -2.48 -20.71 18.36
C VAL A 211 -1.80 -19.34 18.45
N CYS A 212 -1.24 -19.00 19.61
CA CYS A 212 -0.51 -17.76 19.87
C CYS A 212 0.63 -17.54 18.88
N GLY A 213 1.50 -18.56 18.71
CA GLY A 213 2.65 -18.48 17.82
C GLY A 213 2.28 -18.37 16.34
N LYS A 214 1.25 -19.12 15.89
CA LYS A 214 0.78 -19.03 14.50
C LYS A 214 0.14 -17.69 14.19
N LEU A 215 -0.62 -17.12 15.13
CA LEU A 215 -1.21 -15.80 14.93
C LEU A 215 -0.14 -14.72 14.86
N ARG A 216 0.87 -14.76 15.75
CA ARG A 216 2.02 -13.86 15.68
C ARG A 216 2.75 -13.98 14.34
N GLN A 217 2.97 -15.20 13.86
CA GLN A 217 3.60 -15.44 12.56
C GLN A 217 2.75 -14.92 11.39
N ALA A 218 1.44 -15.13 11.44
CA ALA A 218 0.51 -14.64 10.42
C ALA A 218 0.51 -13.10 10.37
N HIS A 219 0.52 -12.46 11.54
CA HIS A 219 0.59 -11.01 11.67
C HIS A 219 1.90 -10.47 11.07
N TYR A 220 3.04 -10.96 11.56
CA TYR A 220 4.37 -10.56 11.07
C TYR A 220 4.51 -10.74 9.56
N CYS A 221 4.11 -11.91 9.04
CA CYS A 221 4.17 -12.20 7.62
C CYS A 221 3.34 -11.21 6.80
N LEU A 222 2.07 -11.00 7.18
CA LEU A 222 1.18 -10.15 6.40
C LEU A 222 1.64 -8.69 6.44
N GLU A 223 2.09 -8.22 7.61
CA GLU A 223 2.60 -6.87 7.78
C GLU A 223 3.86 -6.62 6.93
N SER A 224 4.86 -7.50 7.00
CA SER A 224 6.07 -7.33 6.21
C SER A 224 5.80 -7.42 4.71
N LEU A 225 4.91 -8.32 4.27
CA LEU A 225 4.48 -8.36 2.86
C LEU A 225 3.85 -7.03 2.41
N LEU A 226 3.04 -6.40 3.26
CA LEU A 226 2.45 -5.10 2.96
C LEU A 226 3.48 -3.96 3.04
N LEU A 227 4.46 -4.01 3.93
CA LEU A 227 5.56 -3.03 3.97
C LEU A 227 6.41 -3.08 2.70
N GLU A 228 6.80 -4.28 2.27
CA GLU A 228 7.75 -4.50 1.18
C GLU A 228 7.07 -4.44 -0.19
N ASN A 229 5.86 -5.00 -0.32
CA ASN A 229 5.26 -5.24 -1.63
C ASN A 229 4.07 -4.33 -1.98
N VAL A 230 3.59 -3.48 -1.06
CA VAL A 230 2.38 -2.69 -1.32
C VAL A 230 2.45 -1.90 -2.61
N SER A 231 3.63 -1.36 -2.96
CA SER A 231 3.80 -0.63 -4.21
C SER A 231 3.44 -1.50 -5.43
N PHE A 232 3.81 -2.79 -5.44
CA PHE A 232 3.59 -3.73 -6.55
C PHE A 232 2.17 -4.27 -6.61
N LEU A 233 1.42 -4.20 -5.52
CA LEU A 233 0.08 -4.77 -5.40
C LEU A 233 -1.05 -3.79 -5.73
N LYS A 234 -0.74 -2.51 -5.97
CA LYS A 234 -1.78 -1.51 -6.28
C LYS A 234 -2.42 -1.70 -7.65
N THR A 235 -1.71 -2.35 -8.56
CA THR A 235 -2.23 -2.71 -9.88
C THR A 235 -2.74 -4.14 -9.82
N PRO A 236 -4.06 -4.39 -9.94
CA PRO A 236 -4.59 -5.76 -9.89
C PRO A 236 -3.97 -6.67 -10.94
N ASN A 237 -3.67 -6.18 -12.14
CA ASN A 237 -3.02 -6.98 -13.19
C ASN A 237 -1.47 -6.95 -13.10
N GLY A 238 -0.93 -6.57 -11.94
CA GLY A 238 0.51 -6.51 -11.68
C GLY A 238 1.12 -7.88 -11.45
N ALA A 239 2.32 -8.11 -12.00
CA ALA A 239 3.09 -9.34 -11.81
C ALA A 239 3.39 -9.65 -10.32
N GLY A 240 3.41 -8.61 -9.49
CA GLY A 240 3.66 -8.74 -8.05
C GLY A 240 2.59 -9.54 -7.28
N TRP A 241 1.37 -9.65 -7.81
CA TRP A 241 0.29 -10.40 -7.14
C TRP A 241 0.58 -11.89 -7.06
N ASP A 242 1.04 -12.49 -8.16
CA ASP A 242 1.29 -13.93 -8.17
C ASP A 242 2.42 -14.28 -7.20
N LEU A 243 3.49 -13.46 -7.20
CA LEU A 243 4.60 -13.59 -6.24
C LEU A 243 4.15 -13.41 -4.79
N ALA A 244 3.30 -12.43 -4.48
CA ALA A 244 2.80 -12.20 -3.12
C ALA A 244 1.87 -13.32 -2.64
N VAL A 245 1.12 -13.95 -3.55
CA VAL A 245 0.22 -15.06 -3.24
C VAL A 245 1.00 -16.36 -3.04
N THR A 246 1.91 -16.70 -3.94
CA THR A 246 2.61 -18.00 -3.93
C THR A 246 3.91 -17.99 -3.13
N GLY A 247 4.54 -16.84 -2.97
CA GLY A 247 5.91 -16.69 -2.47
C GLY A 247 6.97 -16.94 -3.56
N PHE A 248 8.22 -16.54 -3.30
CA PHE A 248 9.37 -16.78 -4.19
C PHE A 248 9.76 -18.27 -4.23
N SER A 249 9.95 -18.82 -5.43
CA SER A 249 10.33 -20.22 -5.65
C SER A 249 11.76 -20.57 -5.23
N GLU A 250 12.68 -19.60 -5.17
CA GLU A 250 14.10 -19.87 -4.84
C GLU A 250 14.40 -19.83 -3.34
N ASN A 251 13.53 -19.22 -2.54
CA ASN A 251 13.61 -19.22 -1.08
C ASN A 251 12.58 -20.18 -0.49
N VAL A 252 12.70 -21.49 -0.79
CA VAL A 252 11.80 -22.55 -0.27
C VAL A 252 11.81 -22.65 1.27
N ILE A 253 12.78 -22.03 1.95
CA ILE A 253 12.78 -21.85 3.41
C ILE A 253 11.73 -20.80 3.86
N ARG A 254 11.28 -19.94 2.94
CA ARG A 254 10.27 -18.86 3.11
C ARG A 254 8.94 -19.14 2.40
N GLY A 255 8.61 -20.39 2.06
CA GLY A 255 7.26 -20.75 1.56
C GLY A 255 6.09 -20.40 2.51
N ASN A 256 6.41 -19.97 3.73
CA ASN A 256 5.46 -19.41 4.72
C ASN A 256 5.29 -17.87 4.64
N PHE A 257 6.12 -17.17 3.85
CA PHE A 257 6.12 -15.70 3.76
C PHE A 257 5.39 -15.24 2.49
N SER A 258 4.10 -15.54 2.43
CA SER A 258 3.20 -15.20 1.33
C SER A 258 1.76 -15.13 1.85
N PHE A 259 0.83 -14.55 1.08
CA PHE A 259 -0.59 -14.59 1.45
C PHE A 259 -1.10 -16.04 1.55
N GLY A 260 -0.61 -16.94 0.69
CA GLY A 260 -0.88 -18.38 0.80
C GLY A 260 -0.35 -19.01 2.11
N GLY A 261 0.81 -18.56 2.60
CA GLY A 261 1.33 -18.94 3.91
C GLY A 261 0.43 -18.47 5.06
N VAL A 262 -0.03 -17.21 5.01
CA VAL A 262 -0.96 -16.64 5.99
C VAL A 262 -2.30 -17.40 6.00
N LEU A 263 -2.84 -17.76 4.84
CA LEU A 263 -4.06 -18.56 4.73
C LEU A 263 -3.91 -19.91 5.46
N LYS A 264 -2.80 -20.63 5.25
CA LYS A 264 -2.52 -21.90 5.96
C LYS A 264 -2.40 -21.72 7.46
N LEU A 265 -1.82 -20.60 7.92
CA LEU A 265 -1.73 -20.28 9.35
C LEU A 265 -3.13 -20.03 9.94
N LEU A 266 -3.98 -19.25 9.26
CA LEU A 266 -5.35 -18.99 9.68
C LEU A 266 -6.19 -20.28 9.72
N GLU A 267 -6.07 -21.14 8.72
CA GLU A 267 -6.74 -22.45 8.69
C GLU A 267 -6.30 -23.33 9.87
N SER A 268 -5.00 -23.38 10.15
CA SER A 268 -4.46 -24.11 11.29
C SER A 268 -4.96 -23.55 12.63
N ILE A 269 -5.09 -22.23 12.77
CA ILE A 269 -5.67 -21.62 13.97
C ILE A 269 -7.16 -22.01 14.09
N CYS A 270 -7.95 -21.89 13.01
CA CYS A 270 -9.37 -22.25 12.99
C CYS A 270 -9.65 -23.69 13.44
N SER A 271 -8.78 -24.63 13.04
CA SER A 271 -8.94 -26.05 13.39
C SER A 271 -8.69 -26.34 14.87
N ASN A 272 -7.88 -25.52 15.55
CA ASN A 272 -7.54 -25.70 16.96
C ASN A 272 -8.55 -25.03 17.92
N LEU A 273 -9.14 -23.90 17.53
CA LEU A 273 -10.07 -23.11 18.35
C LEU A 273 -11.34 -23.90 18.73
N LYS A 274 -11.73 -23.82 20.02
CA LYS A 274 -12.95 -24.47 20.54
C LYS A 274 -14.16 -23.55 20.63
N ASP A 275 -13.95 -22.26 20.88
CA ASP A 275 -15.04 -21.28 20.90
C ASP A 275 -15.60 -21.03 19.50
N ARG A 276 -16.92 -21.17 19.36
CA ARG A 276 -17.59 -21.14 18.05
C ARG A 276 -17.53 -19.77 17.39
N ASP A 277 -17.70 -18.69 18.16
CA ASP A 277 -17.71 -17.33 17.60
C ASP A 277 -16.31 -16.92 17.17
N THR A 278 -15.32 -17.25 18.00
CA THR A 278 -13.89 -17.10 17.73
C THR A 278 -13.50 -17.82 16.44
N LYS A 279 -13.89 -19.09 16.32
CA LYS A 279 -13.63 -19.87 15.10
C LYS A 279 -14.22 -19.21 13.86
N LYS A 280 -15.48 -18.76 13.92
CA LYS A 280 -16.13 -18.04 12.80
C LYS A 280 -15.40 -16.74 12.43
N ALA A 281 -14.85 -16.02 13.41
CA ALA A 281 -14.10 -14.80 13.12
C ALA A 281 -12.83 -15.12 12.32
N PHE A 282 -12.10 -16.18 12.69
CA PHE A 282 -10.91 -16.61 11.97
C PHE A 282 -11.23 -17.22 10.60
N GLU A 283 -12.32 -17.99 10.47
CA GLU A 283 -12.81 -18.47 9.18
C GLU A 283 -13.17 -17.29 8.26
N LYS A 284 -13.76 -16.23 8.82
CA LYS A 284 -14.05 -15.01 8.07
C LYS A 284 -12.77 -14.31 7.61
N MET A 285 -11.76 -14.16 8.48
CA MET A 285 -10.46 -13.59 8.09
C MET A 285 -9.80 -14.37 6.96
N HIS A 286 -9.82 -15.71 7.06
CA HIS A 286 -9.32 -16.59 6.00
C HIS A 286 -10.04 -16.37 4.68
N ASN A 287 -11.39 -16.40 4.70
CA ASN A 287 -12.18 -16.26 3.48
C ASN A 287 -12.09 -14.86 2.86
N ASP A 288 -12.03 -13.81 3.69
CA ASP A 288 -11.82 -12.44 3.23
C ASP A 288 -10.44 -12.30 2.56
N LEU A 289 -9.38 -12.89 3.14
CA LEU A 289 -8.04 -12.87 2.56
C LEU A 289 -7.97 -13.64 1.25
N GLN A 290 -8.58 -14.84 1.20
CA GLN A 290 -8.65 -15.64 -0.01
C GLN A 290 -9.37 -14.85 -1.11
N SER A 291 -10.53 -14.27 -0.80
CA SER A 291 -11.26 -13.46 -1.78
C SER A 291 -10.47 -12.22 -2.20
N ALA A 292 -9.66 -11.62 -1.33
CA ALA A 292 -8.81 -10.49 -1.67
C ALA A 292 -7.69 -10.92 -2.62
N CYS A 293 -7.09 -12.10 -2.40
CA CYS A 293 -6.09 -12.67 -3.30
C CYS A 293 -6.69 -12.99 -4.68
N ASP A 294 -7.84 -13.68 -4.72
CA ASP A 294 -8.51 -14.09 -5.95
C ASP A 294 -8.92 -12.90 -6.82
N LYS A 295 -9.32 -11.80 -6.18
CA LYS A 295 -9.73 -10.55 -6.85
C LYS A 295 -8.58 -9.57 -7.02
N ARG A 296 -7.38 -9.89 -6.51
CA ARG A 296 -6.23 -9.00 -6.46
C ARG A 296 -6.59 -7.62 -5.87
N ASP A 297 -7.30 -7.65 -4.74
CA ASP A 297 -7.83 -6.50 -4.00
C ASP A 297 -6.96 -6.15 -2.79
N LEU A 298 -6.06 -5.18 -2.97
CA LEU A 298 -5.16 -4.71 -1.93
C LEU A 298 -5.91 -4.16 -0.70
N LYS A 299 -7.05 -3.47 -0.89
CA LYS A 299 -7.82 -2.92 0.24
C LYS A 299 -8.39 -4.04 1.11
N GLY A 300 -8.82 -5.14 0.48
CA GLY A 300 -9.22 -6.36 1.17
C GLY A 300 -8.10 -6.95 2.02
N VAL A 301 -6.87 -6.99 1.51
CA VAL A 301 -5.70 -7.48 2.25
C VAL A 301 -5.40 -6.61 3.47
N PHE A 302 -5.37 -5.27 3.30
CA PHE A 302 -5.18 -4.33 4.42
C PHE A 302 -6.24 -4.51 5.52
N LYS A 303 -7.50 -4.68 5.11
CA LYS A 303 -8.57 -4.91 6.07
C LYS A 303 -8.35 -6.17 6.90
N VAL A 304 -7.88 -7.27 6.28
CA VAL A 304 -7.56 -8.50 7.02
C VAL A 304 -6.36 -8.31 7.95
N HIS A 305 -5.33 -7.58 7.51
CA HIS A 305 -4.20 -7.20 8.38
C HIS A 305 -4.68 -6.50 9.65
N GLU A 306 -5.56 -5.51 9.54
CA GLU A 306 -6.11 -4.82 10.73
C GLU A 306 -6.82 -5.77 11.71
N TYR A 307 -7.52 -6.80 11.21
CA TYR A 307 -8.12 -7.81 12.09
C TYR A 307 -7.04 -8.65 12.77
N ILE A 308 -6.11 -9.21 11.99
CA ILE A 308 -5.03 -10.06 12.51
C ILE A 308 -4.20 -9.31 13.56
N HIS A 309 -3.85 -8.06 13.26
CA HIS A 309 -3.15 -7.12 14.14
C HIS A 309 -3.87 -6.97 15.49
N ASP A 310 -5.15 -6.58 15.45
CA ASP A 310 -5.93 -6.37 16.67
C ASP A 310 -6.10 -7.65 17.48
N TYR A 311 -6.29 -8.79 16.80
CA TYR A 311 -6.39 -10.09 17.45
C TYR A 311 -5.07 -10.50 18.12
N ASP A 312 -3.94 -10.32 17.44
CA ASP A 312 -2.61 -10.62 17.99
C ASP A 312 -2.35 -9.78 19.25
N TYR A 313 -2.37 -8.46 19.14
CA TYR A 313 -1.93 -7.57 20.23
C TYR A 313 -2.90 -7.42 21.38
N PHE A 314 -4.20 -7.39 21.11
CA PHE A 314 -5.17 -6.97 22.11
C PHE A 314 -6.10 -8.09 22.58
N SER A 315 -6.01 -9.30 22.01
CA SER A 315 -6.84 -10.42 22.44
C SER A 315 -6.12 -11.73 22.67
N VAL A 316 -5.19 -12.18 21.82
CA VAL A 316 -4.57 -13.50 21.95
C VAL A 316 -3.25 -13.41 22.68
N ASN A 317 -2.35 -12.53 22.24
CA ASN A 317 -1.02 -12.34 22.80
C ASN A 317 -0.94 -11.07 23.67
N TYR A 318 -2.02 -10.76 24.40
CA TYR A 318 -2.01 -9.66 25.38
C TYR A 318 -1.36 -10.09 26.70
N PRO A 319 -0.55 -9.24 27.36
CA PRO A 319 -0.05 -7.96 26.86
C PRO A 319 0.92 -8.17 25.67
N PRO A 320 0.91 -7.27 24.68
CA PRO A 320 1.80 -7.39 23.52
C PRO A 320 3.27 -7.39 23.97
N VAL A 321 4.09 -8.22 23.33
CA VAL A 321 5.51 -8.39 23.67
C VAL A 321 6.39 -7.84 22.54
N TYR A 322 7.34 -6.97 22.91
CA TYR A 322 8.35 -6.38 22.03
C TYR A 322 9.50 -7.37 21.82
N GLU A 323 9.41 -8.26 20.83
CA GLU A 323 10.45 -9.28 20.69
C GLU A 323 11.62 -8.86 19.79
N LEU A 324 11.45 -7.99 18.77
CA LEU A 324 12.57 -7.49 17.94
C LEU A 324 12.30 -6.08 17.35
N ALA A 325 13.29 -5.18 17.49
CA ALA A 325 13.37 -3.93 16.70
C ALA A 325 13.87 -4.24 15.27
N PRO A 326 13.57 -3.43 14.23
CA PRO A 326 12.81 -2.18 14.23
C PRO A 326 11.54 -2.18 13.35
N ALA A 327 11.00 -3.34 12.94
CA ALA A 327 9.89 -3.36 11.97
C ALA A 327 8.51 -2.98 12.56
N ASP A 328 8.32 -3.04 13.88
CA ASP A 328 6.97 -3.17 14.47
C ASP A 328 6.79 -2.40 15.80
N TRP A 329 7.53 -1.31 16.00
CA TRP A 329 7.31 -0.49 17.21
C TRP A 329 6.16 0.51 17.04
N GLY A 330 5.75 0.78 15.79
CA GLY A 330 4.63 1.68 15.49
C GLY A 330 3.25 1.04 15.62
N GLY A 331 3.12 -0.28 15.39
CA GLY A 331 1.83 -0.98 15.35
C GLY A 331 1.25 -1.29 16.73
N ILE A 332 2.10 -1.64 17.70
CA ILE A 332 1.68 -2.05 19.07
C ILE A 332 0.78 -1.01 19.76
N ASP A 333 0.98 0.28 19.48
CA ASP A 333 0.19 1.36 20.07
C ASP A 333 -1.09 1.71 19.28
N VAL A 334 -1.26 1.14 18.10
CA VAL A 334 -2.39 1.40 17.22
C VAL A 334 -3.47 0.34 17.44
N TYR A 335 -4.72 0.74 17.48
CA TYR A 335 -5.85 -0.20 17.54
C TYR A 335 -6.78 0.11 16.39
N CYS A 336 -7.14 -0.88 15.58
CA CYS A 336 -7.91 -0.68 14.36
C CYS A 336 -9.44 -0.83 14.55
N GLY A 337 -9.90 -1.11 15.77
CA GLY A 337 -11.33 -1.21 16.06
C GLY A 337 -11.97 -2.52 15.55
N ARG A 338 -11.17 -3.58 15.36
CA ARG A 338 -11.58 -4.82 14.69
C ARG A 338 -11.99 -5.95 15.63
N LEU A 339 -11.77 -5.78 16.95
CA LEU A 339 -12.21 -6.76 17.94
C LEU A 339 -13.73 -6.78 18.12
N PRO A 340 -14.32 -7.93 18.48
CA PRO A 340 -15.75 -8.01 18.75
C PRO A 340 -16.12 -7.17 19.98
N LYS A 341 -17.30 -6.55 19.92
CA LYS A 341 -17.88 -5.89 21.10
C LYS A 341 -18.36 -6.96 22.09
N ILE A 342 -18.02 -6.80 23.36
CA ILE A 342 -18.32 -7.74 24.45
C ILE A 342 -19.06 -7.06 25.59
#